data_AF-E7RDB2-F1
#
_entry.id   AF-E7RDB2-F1
#
_cell.length_a   1.000
_cell.length_b   1.000
_cell.length_c   1.000
_cell.angle_alpha   90.00
_cell.angle_beta   90.00
_cell.angle_gamma   90.00
#
_symmetry.space_group_name_H-M   'P 1'
#
loop_
_entity.id
_entity.type
_entity.pdbx_description
1 polymer ?
#
loop_
_entity_poly.entity_id
_entity_poly.type
_entity_poly.pdbx_seq_one_letter_code
_entity_poly.pdbx_strand_id
1 'polypeptide(L)' 'MQSFDYNVTEYYQRPEDLIFLLQHTPIIPNFGMEPEDYSRLTAFIENNRTKKGIYTNSKRFLIIAKK' A
#
# COMPACT_ATOMS: atom_id res chain seq x y z
N MET A 1 -6.92 22.38 -14.93
CA MET A 1 -6.45 21.62 -13.76
C MET A 1 -5.28 20.77 -14.20
N GLN A 2 -4.17 20.74 -13.45
CA GLN A 2 -3.01 19.90 -13.76
C GLN A 2 -2.94 18.81 -12.69
N SER A 3 -3.10 17.55 -13.08
CA SER A 3 -2.99 16.39 -12.20
C SER A 3 -1.61 15.77 -12.34
N PHE A 4 -0.92 15.56 -11.22
CA PHE A 4 0.35 14.84 -11.18
C PHE A 4 0.13 13.48 -10.51
N ASP A 5 0.68 12.44 -11.13
CA ASP A 5 0.67 11.07 -10.63
C ASP A 5 1.99 10.85 -9.90
N TYR A 6 1.96 10.78 -8.56
CA TYR A 6 3.17 10.64 -7.75
C TYR A 6 3.20 9.24 -7.10
N ASN A 7 4.23 8.46 -7.42
CA ASN A 7 4.55 7.22 -6.72
C ASN A 7 5.34 7.55 -5.45
N VAL A 8 4.66 7.56 -4.29
CA VAL A 8 5.34 7.74 -3.00
C VAL A 8 5.87 6.39 -2.53
N THR A 9 7.14 6.35 -2.13
CA THR A 9 7.71 5.19 -1.41
C THR A 9 7.31 5.28 0.07
N GLU A 10 6.76 4.21 0.62
CA GLU A 10 6.36 4.12 2.03
C GLU A 10 6.98 2.88 2.68
N TYR A 11 7.29 2.99 3.98
CA TYR A 11 7.83 1.89 4.78
C TYR A 11 6.94 1.64 5.98
N TYR A 12 6.38 0.44 6.07
CA TYR A 12 5.61 0.00 7.23
C TYR A 12 6.49 -0.86 8.14
N GLN A 13 6.48 -0.59 9.45
CA GLN A 13 7.32 -1.34 10.38
C GLN A 13 6.77 -2.73 10.66
N ARG A 14 5.44 -2.83 10.66
CA ARG A 14 4.71 -3.99 11.14
C ARG A 14 3.77 -4.53 10.04
N PRO A 15 3.71 -5.86 9.85
CA PRO A 15 2.69 -6.49 9.00
C PRO A 15 1.26 -6.06 9.35
N GLU A 16 0.99 -5.83 10.65
CA GLU A 16 -0.31 -5.40 11.15
C GLU A 16 -0.74 -4.05 10.58
N ASP A 17 0.20 -3.12 10.37
CA ASP A 17 -0.08 -1.81 9.78
C ASP A 17 -0.56 -1.96 8.32
N LEU A 18 0.03 -2.91 7.59
CA LEU A 18 -0.35 -3.24 6.22
C LEU A 18 -1.70 -3.94 6.14
N ILE A 19 -1.96 -4.89 7.03
CA ILE A 19 -3.25 -5.57 7.13
C ILE A 19 -4.35 -4.55 7.42
N PHE A 20 -4.11 -3.67 8.41
CA PHE A 20 -5.04 -2.59 8.75
C PHE A 20 -5.32 -1.68 7.54
N LEU A 21 -4.27 -1.25 6.83
CA LEU A 21 -4.44 -0.44 5.62
C LEU A 21 -5.31 -1.15 4.59
N LEU A 22 -5.02 -2.40 4.26
CA LEU A 22 -5.72 -3.14 3.21
C LEU A 22 -7.17 -3.51 3.57
N GLN A 23 -7.48 -3.65 4.86
CA GLN A 23 -8.84 -3.90 5.33
C GLN A 23 -9.70 -2.62 5.42
N HIS A 24 -9.09 -1.48 5.73
CA HIS A 24 -9.82 -0.22 5.98
C HIS A 24 -9.75 0.77 4.82
N THR A 25 -8.93 0.51 3.81
CA THR A 25 -8.87 1.34 2.59
C THR A 25 -9.18 0.47 1.37
N PRO A 26 -10.07 0.90 0.48
CA PRO A 26 -10.44 0.12 -0.71
C PRO A 26 -9.36 0.23 -1.81
N ILE A 27 -8.07 0.10 -1.44
CA ILE A 27 -6.95 0.11 -2.39
C ILE A 27 -6.93 -1.19 -3.19
N ILE A 28 -7.20 -2.31 -2.52
CA ILE A 28 -7.38 -3.63 -3.15
C ILE A 28 -8.84 -4.02 -2.90
N PRO A 29 -9.70 -4.03 -3.94
CA PRO A 29 -11.09 -4.42 -3.76
C PRO A 29 -11.16 -5.87 -3.28
N ASN A 30 -12.06 -6.14 -2.34
CA ASN A 30 -12.34 -7.48 -1.80
C ASN A 30 -11.15 -8.15 -1.07
N PHE A 31 -10.13 -7.39 -0.65
CA PHE A 31 -9.01 -7.95 0.09
C PHE A 31 -9.46 -8.61 1.40
N GLY A 32 -9.02 -9.85 1.61
CA GLY A 32 -9.32 -10.64 2.82
C GLY A 32 -10.61 -11.44 2.71
N MET A 33 -11.24 -11.49 1.53
CA MET A 33 -12.36 -12.38 1.23
C MET A 33 -11.91 -13.79 0.87
N GLU A 34 -10.70 -13.95 0.31
CA GLU A 34 -10.13 -15.24 -0.04
C GLU A 34 -8.93 -15.58 0.87
N PRO A 35 -8.78 -16.85 1.34
CA PRO A 35 -7.60 -17.27 2.10
C PRO A 35 -6.27 -17.01 1.37
N GLU A 36 -6.29 -17.03 0.04
CA GLU A 36 -5.16 -16.73 -0.82
C GLU A 36 -4.68 -15.28 -0.67
N ASP A 37 -5.53 -14.34 -0.26
CA ASP A 37 -5.16 -12.93 -0.07
C ASP A 37 -4.10 -12.76 1.02
N TYR A 38 -4.27 -13.47 2.14
CA TYR A 38 -3.29 -13.44 3.22
C TYR A 38 -2.00 -14.14 2.82
N SER A 39 -2.06 -15.21 2.04
CA SER A 39 -0.87 -15.89 1.51
C SER A 39 -0.07 -14.99 0.57
N ARG A 40 -0.76 -14.25 -0.31
CA ARG A 40 -0.15 -13.24 -1.19
C ARG A 40 0.44 -12.08 -0.39
N LEU A 41 -0.26 -11.60 0.65
CA LEU A 41 0.25 -10.55 1.53
C LEU A 41 1.52 -11.00 2.27
N THR A 42 1.54 -12.21 2.83
CA THR A 42 2.72 -12.75 3.49
C THR A 42 3.90 -12.85 2.53
N ALA A 43 3.70 -13.41 1.33
CA ALA A 43 4.74 -13.48 0.32
C ALA A 43 5.24 -12.08 -0.10
N PHE A 44 4.33 -11.11 -0.23
CA PHE A 44 4.70 -9.73 -0.51
C PHE A 44 5.56 -9.12 0.59
N ILE A 45 5.18 -9.29 1.86
CA ILE A 45 5.90 -8.76 3.01
C ILE A 45 7.32 -9.32 3.06
N GLU A 46 7.48 -10.63 2.92
CA GLU A 46 8.80 -11.27 2.97
C GLU A 46 9.70 -10.79 1.83
N ASN A 47 9.17 -10.67 0.60
CA ASN A 47 9.94 -10.21 -0.55
C ASN A 47 10.32 -8.71 -0.49
N ASN A 48 9.58 -7.90 0.28
CA ASN A 48 9.78 -6.45 0.36
C ASN A 48 10.28 -6.00 1.74
N ARG A 49 10.69 -6.92 2.61
CA ARG A 49 11.22 -6.57 3.93
C ARG A 49 12.63 -6.03 3.80
N THR A 50 12.84 -4.84 4.37
CA THR A 50 14.14 -4.17 4.42
C THR A 50 14.49 -3.80 5.86
N LYS A 51 15.73 -3.34 6.08
CA LYS A 51 16.16 -2.78 7.38
C LYS A 51 15.30 -1.60 7.85
N LYS A 52 14.62 -0.91 6.93
CA LYS A 52 13.75 0.24 7.22
C LYS A 52 12.29 -0.16 7.46
N GLY A 53 11.94 -1.44 7.28
CA GLY A 53 10.57 -1.94 7.28
C GLY A 53 10.17 -2.55 5.93
N ILE A 54 8.88 -2.80 5.76
CA ILE A 54 8.28 -3.38 4.55
C ILE A 54 8.13 -2.26 3.52
N TYR A 55 8.87 -2.39 2.42
CA TYR A 55 8.88 -1.44 1.32
C TYR A 55 7.59 -1.55 0.50
N THR A 56 6.92 -0.43 0.29
CA THR A 56 5.70 -0.35 -0.52
C THR A 56 5.72 0.91 -1.38
N ASN A 57 4.85 0.96 -2.37
CA ASN A 57 4.56 2.17 -3.10
C ASN A 57 3.06 2.47 -3.03
N SER A 58 2.74 3.76 -2.93
CA SER A 58 1.37 4.27 -3.02
C SER A 58 1.30 5.26 -4.18
N LYS A 59 0.37 5.03 -5.11
CA LYS A 59 0.03 6.00 -6.15
C LYS A 59 -0.94 7.02 -5.57
N ARG A 60 -0.51 8.27 -5.50
CA ARG A 60 -1.35 9.39 -5.04
C ARG A 60 -1.58 10.36 -6.19
N PHE A 61 -2.84 10.70 -6.45
CA PHE A 61 -3.22 11.81 -7.32
C PHE A 61 -3.23 13.10 -6.52
N LEU A 62 -2.39 14.07 -6.92
CA LEU A 62 -2.40 15.40 -6.33
C LEU A 62 -3.14 16.37 -7.26
N ILE A 63 -4.25 16.94 -6.77
CA ILE A 63 -4.96 18.02 -7.46
C ILE A 63 -4.41 19.35 -6.95
N ILE A 64 -3.64 20.05 -7.78
CA ILE A 64 -3.14 21.41 -7.47
C ILE A 64 -4.00 22.43 -8.23
N ALA A 65 -4.64 23.34 -7.50
CA ALA A 65 -5.20 24.55 -8.09
C ALA A 65 -4.07 25.56 -8.34
N LYS A 66 -3.82 25.90 -9.61
CA LYS A 66 -3.00 27.07 -9.96
C LYS A 66 -3.90 28.30 -9.95
N LYS A 67 -3.42 29.37 -9.31
CA LYS A 67 -4.08 30.68 -9.24
C LYS A 67 -4.05 31.37 -10.60
#